data_AF-A0A7V0Z3U6-F1
#
_entry.id   AF-A0A7V0Z3U6-F1
#
_cell.length_a   1.000
_cell.length_b   1.000
_cell.length_c   1.000
_cell.angle_alpha   90.00
_cell.angle_beta   90.00
_cell.angle_gamma   90.00
#
_symmetry.space_group_name_H-M   'P 1'
#
loop_
_entity.id
_entity.type
_entity.pdbx_description
1 polymer ?
#
loop_
_entity_poly.entity_id
_entity_poly.type
_entity_poly.pdbx_seq_one_letter_code
_entity_poly.pdbx_strand_id
1 'polypeptide(L)'
;MMIVYLFIISQLCRTSGYIDIPTVPQYDIKGMWGITTEFSFPMYSDDPNPNDSVFVDPKDFSMAFKYRFGRGEFAISMFTPTTWVASVSYLLKEAKESGTAWFCGVDDISYAKHISTVGAGGNDGTIEEISYHKYMNGRPWELFSGYIAMQKYFGRVANFVLGLGRGRFVGYGWRSHIFNTDFLVLGNDYKTKDHSWWAMGLFMGGSLKFPFGLEASVEMDGRDANVGLKYHFPVVTATFALCKVEYLGNFRPWSPRWTFGLEGNNRTAVAAPKVGSIECVIQDQTTKELLQNCIVDIKEINKRYRAPAGTFSLSLPAGNYTITIITPNYVDYMAKVSVKSGVKSKLVFNMKKTEEAIQREIAAMEREKSIKTYLSQGKIYFSEGNLKEAKKAFEMVLSLDPDNKEAKDYLANIETRRTELITAYLTEARNREKANDIAKAIEFYQKVLDLDPQNTESTEAIARLKAKVAQEKKPPTTTKPKEPTKKATAEEIDALYKKGVSLFSANNFDEALKVFNQVLALDPNHKGAKDYKKRTEARLKVLKGGE
;
A
#
# COMPACT_ATOMS: atom_id res chain seq x y z
N MET A 1 -26.91 24.70 47.89
CA MET A 1 -26.14 25.87 48.39
C MET A 1 -24.92 25.37 49.18
N MET A 2 -24.01 24.62 48.53
CA MET A 2 -22.87 23.95 49.19
C MET A 2 -21.67 23.73 48.23
N ILE A 3 -21.54 24.59 47.21
CA ILE A 3 -20.47 24.51 46.18
C ILE A 3 -19.64 25.80 46.11
N VAL A 4 -20.02 26.87 46.83
CA VAL A 4 -19.39 28.19 46.72
C VAL A 4 -18.35 28.47 47.81
N TYR A 5 -18.18 27.60 48.81
CA TYR A 5 -17.26 27.83 49.94
C TYR A 5 -15.86 27.23 49.80
N LEU A 6 -15.52 26.63 48.64
CA LEU A 6 -14.25 25.90 48.44
C LEU A 6 -13.20 26.65 47.61
N PHE A 7 -13.38 27.94 47.34
CA PHE A 7 -12.50 28.70 46.46
C PHE A 7 -11.87 29.89 47.16
N ILE A 8 -10.81 29.67 47.95
CA ILE A 8 -9.87 30.73 48.26
C ILE A 8 -8.46 30.10 48.36
N ILE A 9 -7.47 30.90 47.93
CA ILE A 9 -6.02 30.88 48.18
C ILE A 9 -5.25 29.99 47.16
N SER A 10 -3.93 30.16 46.86
CA SER A 10 -3.26 29.70 45.59
C SER A 10 -1.81 29.13 45.66
N GLN A 11 -1.30 28.44 44.63
CA GLN A 11 0.16 28.36 44.34
C GLN A 11 0.43 28.38 42.82
N LEU A 12 1.59 28.90 42.44
CA LEU A 12 2.06 29.24 41.08
C LEU A 12 2.04 28.07 40.08
N CYS A 13 1.32 28.27 38.98
CA CYS A 13 1.18 27.28 37.92
C CYS A 13 1.32 27.96 36.55
N ARG A 14 2.54 28.02 36.00
CA ARG A 14 2.79 28.66 34.69
C ARG A 14 3.74 27.97 33.75
N THR A 15 4.59 27.09 34.25
CA THR A 15 5.28 26.16 33.38
C THR A 15 4.44 24.90 33.28
N SER A 16 4.45 24.26 32.12
CA SER A 16 3.75 23.00 31.85
C SER A 16 4.43 21.80 32.54
N GLY A 17 5.16 22.06 33.63
CA GLY A 17 4.56 21.57 34.85
C GLY A 17 5.23 22.04 36.11
N TYR A 18 4.40 22.46 37.06
CA TYR A 18 4.41 22.10 38.49
C TYR A 18 5.76 22.17 39.24
N ILE A 19 6.65 22.98 38.66
CA ILE A 19 8.00 23.34 39.04
C ILE A 19 8.11 24.79 38.61
N ASP A 20 8.35 25.66 39.58
CA ASP A 20 8.17 27.09 39.52
C ASP A 20 9.15 27.78 38.55
N ILE A 21 10.23 27.12 38.13
CA ILE A 21 11.15 27.73 37.15
C ILE A 21 10.60 27.73 35.71
N PRO A 22 10.86 28.81 34.94
CA PRO A 22 10.63 28.86 33.50
C PRO A 22 11.27 27.69 32.76
N THR A 23 10.56 27.16 31.75
CA THR A 23 11.06 26.11 30.86
C THR A 23 10.84 26.52 29.41
N VAL A 24 11.50 25.82 28.47
CA VAL A 24 11.23 25.99 27.03
C VAL A 24 9.72 25.85 26.78
N PRO A 25 9.10 26.69 25.93
CA PRO A 25 7.68 26.56 25.58
C PRO A 25 7.31 25.11 25.25
N GLN A 26 6.37 24.55 26.00
CA GLN A 26 6.24 23.08 26.03
C GLN A 26 5.31 22.53 24.96
N TYR A 27 4.43 23.37 24.42
CA TYR A 27 3.61 23.02 23.28
C TYR A 27 4.43 23.11 21.99
N ASP A 28 4.68 21.95 21.40
CA ASP A 28 5.49 21.75 20.20
C ASP A 28 4.72 22.00 18.89
N ILE A 29 3.38 21.93 18.92
CA ILE A 29 2.54 22.13 17.73
C ILE A 29 1.87 23.51 17.79
N LYS A 30 1.98 24.28 16.70
CA LYS A 30 1.32 25.59 16.56
C LYS A 30 -0.19 25.45 16.76
N GLY A 31 -0.79 26.34 17.57
CA GLY A 31 -2.22 26.32 17.87
C GLY A 31 -2.62 25.33 18.96
N MET A 32 -1.65 24.65 19.58
CA MET A 32 -1.89 23.94 20.82
C MET A 32 -2.29 24.89 21.93
N TRP A 33 -3.24 24.45 22.73
CA TRP A 33 -3.61 25.07 23.98
C TRP A 33 -3.88 24.01 25.04
N GLY A 34 -3.83 24.44 26.29
CA GLY A 34 -4.21 23.60 27.40
C GLY A 34 -4.63 24.41 28.61
N ILE A 35 -5.31 23.71 29.51
CA ILE A 35 -5.79 24.23 30.77
C ILE A 35 -5.15 23.40 31.87
N THR A 36 -4.56 24.08 32.84
CA THR A 36 -3.97 23.49 34.03
C THR A 36 -4.77 23.92 35.25
N THR A 37 -4.99 22.99 36.17
CA THR A 37 -5.56 23.25 37.50
C THR A 37 -4.68 22.63 38.55
N GLU A 38 -4.45 23.34 39.65
CA GLU A 38 -3.60 22.91 40.75
C GLU A 38 -4.31 23.12 42.08
N PHE A 39 -4.05 22.20 43.02
CA PHE A 39 -4.44 22.33 44.42
C PHE A 39 -3.24 22.03 45.32
N SER A 40 -2.94 22.92 46.27
CA SER A 40 -1.84 22.79 47.22
C SER A 40 -2.30 22.97 48.67
N PHE A 41 -1.67 22.31 49.62
CA PHE A 41 -1.96 22.50 51.04
C PHE A 41 -0.74 22.19 51.90
N PRO A 42 -0.58 22.88 53.05
CA PRO A 42 0.55 22.62 53.92
C PRO A 42 0.46 21.23 54.53
N MET A 43 1.60 20.60 54.73
CA MET A 43 1.70 19.30 55.39
C MET A 43 1.35 19.39 56.88
N TYR A 44 1.52 20.57 57.49
CA TYR A 44 1.15 20.86 58.87
C TYR A 44 0.12 22.00 58.92
N SER A 45 -1.03 21.77 59.58
CA SER A 45 -2.15 22.72 59.65
C SER A 45 -2.21 23.56 60.92
N ASP A 46 -1.40 23.22 61.93
CA ASP A 46 -1.60 23.73 63.29
C ASP A 46 -0.57 24.79 63.65
N ASP A 47 -1.05 25.90 64.20
CA ASP A 47 -0.24 26.90 64.88
C ASP A 47 0.55 26.24 66.05
N PRO A 48 1.89 26.27 66.07
CA PRO A 48 2.67 25.81 67.23
C PRO A 48 2.41 26.59 68.51
N ASN A 49 1.93 27.83 68.43
CA ASN A 49 1.94 28.76 69.53
C ASN A 49 0.64 29.60 69.55
N PRO A 50 -0.42 29.14 70.25
CA PRO A 50 -1.76 29.74 70.19
C PRO A 50 -1.85 31.20 70.68
N ASN A 51 -0.75 31.77 71.16
CA ASN A 51 -0.62 33.17 71.59
C ASN A 51 0.13 34.06 70.59
N ASP A 52 0.71 33.50 69.53
CA ASP A 52 1.33 34.28 68.45
C ASP A 52 0.27 34.61 67.40
N SER A 53 0.21 35.88 66.98
CA SER A 53 -0.62 36.31 65.86
C SER A 53 0.02 35.86 64.53
N VAL A 54 0.18 34.56 64.32
CA VAL A 54 0.74 34.00 63.09
C VAL A 54 -0.40 33.47 62.23
N PHE A 55 -0.47 33.97 60.99
CA PHE A 55 -1.43 33.53 59.99
C PHE A 55 -1.16 32.06 59.65
N VAL A 56 -2.17 31.19 59.77
CA VAL A 56 -2.06 29.79 59.33
C VAL A 56 -1.78 29.76 57.84
N ASP A 57 -0.80 28.95 57.42
CA ASP A 57 -0.50 28.78 55.99
C ASP A 57 -1.76 28.28 55.26
N PRO A 58 -2.22 29.00 54.23
CA PRO A 58 -3.52 28.75 53.63
C PRO A 58 -3.56 27.48 52.78
N LYS A 59 -4.74 27.04 52.34
CA LYS A 59 -4.91 25.98 51.31
C LYS A 59 -5.19 26.63 49.98
N ASP A 60 -4.69 26.03 48.90
CA ASP A 60 -4.40 26.75 47.69
C ASP A 60 -4.95 26.08 46.42
N PHE A 61 -5.42 26.88 45.47
CA PHE A 61 -5.94 26.50 44.18
C PHE A 61 -5.52 27.51 43.11
N SER A 62 -5.10 27.03 41.94
CA SER A 62 -4.82 27.90 40.80
C SER A 62 -5.26 27.27 39.49
N MET A 63 -5.48 28.12 38.49
CA MET A 63 -5.80 27.70 37.13
C MET A 63 -4.94 28.48 36.15
N ALA A 64 -4.58 27.86 35.04
CA ALA A 64 -3.89 28.51 33.95
C ALA A 64 -4.43 28.06 32.60
N PHE A 65 -4.59 29.00 31.68
CA PHE A 65 -4.77 28.73 30.27
C PHE A 65 -3.47 29.06 29.54
N LYS A 66 -3.01 28.14 28.68
CA LYS A 66 -1.80 28.30 27.86
C LYS A 66 -2.13 28.18 26.38
N TYR A 67 -1.46 28.99 25.57
CA TYR A 67 -1.60 28.98 24.11
C TYR A 67 -0.25 29.11 23.40
N ARG A 68 -0.02 28.25 22.41
CA ARG A 68 1.19 28.23 21.58
C ARG A 68 1.05 29.06 20.32
N PHE A 69 1.91 30.07 20.16
CA PHE A 69 2.00 30.89 18.95
C PHE A 69 3.43 30.97 18.39
N GLY A 70 3.65 30.39 17.20
CA GLY A 70 4.99 30.39 16.59
C GLY A 70 6.04 29.79 17.52
N ARG A 71 7.06 30.58 17.89
CA ARG A 71 8.09 30.22 18.87
C ARG A 71 7.80 30.68 20.30
N GLY A 72 6.70 31.41 20.53
CA GLY A 72 6.28 31.87 21.83
C GLY A 72 5.12 31.08 22.44
N GLU A 73 4.93 31.22 23.73
CA GLU A 73 3.78 30.72 24.48
C GLU A 73 3.27 31.84 25.38
N PHE A 74 1.95 31.96 25.46
CA PHE A 74 1.29 32.91 26.33
C PHE A 74 0.46 32.14 27.33
N ALA A 75 0.43 32.61 28.57
CA ALA A 75 -0.40 32.05 29.61
C ALA A 75 -1.17 33.15 30.34
N ILE A 76 -2.40 32.84 30.72
CA ILE A 76 -3.17 33.58 31.71
C ILE A 76 -3.37 32.66 32.89
N SER A 77 -2.97 33.09 34.08
CA SER A 77 -3.29 32.36 35.30
C SER A 77 -4.25 33.13 36.19
N MET A 78 -5.06 32.37 36.90
CA MET A 78 -5.93 32.82 37.97
C MET A 78 -5.46 32.17 39.26
N PHE A 79 -5.14 32.99 40.25
CA PHE A 79 -4.73 32.54 41.57
C PHE A 79 -5.85 32.67 42.59
N THR A 80 -6.61 33.74 42.49
CA THR A 80 -7.89 33.91 43.16
C THR A 80 -8.87 34.45 42.12
N PRO A 81 -10.20 34.43 42.36
CA PRO A 81 -11.16 35.03 41.43
C PRO A 81 -10.84 36.48 41.05
N THR A 82 -10.09 37.19 41.90
CA THR A 82 -9.71 38.60 41.75
C THR A 82 -8.22 38.81 41.50
N THR A 83 -7.42 37.76 41.32
CA THR A 83 -5.97 37.87 41.06
C THR A 83 -5.60 37.12 39.80
N TRP A 84 -5.29 37.90 38.78
CA TRP A 84 -4.97 37.43 37.44
C TRP A 84 -3.66 38.01 36.96
N VAL A 85 -3.04 37.27 36.05
CA VAL A 85 -1.64 37.44 35.68
C VAL A 85 -1.45 36.90 34.28
N ALA A 86 -0.64 37.61 33.51
CA ALA A 86 -0.21 37.20 32.19
C ALA A 86 1.27 36.82 32.19
N SER A 87 1.62 35.83 31.39
CA SER A 87 2.99 35.42 31.13
C SER A 87 3.21 35.25 29.63
N VAL A 88 4.40 35.63 29.17
CA VAL A 88 4.85 35.38 27.79
C VAL A 88 6.24 34.79 27.83
N SER A 89 6.44 33.66 27.16
CA SER A 89 7.75 33.05 26.94
C SER A 89 8.05 32.95 25.45
N TYR A 90 9.33 33.01 25.09
CA TYR A 90 9.77 32.95 23.71
C TYR A 90 11.05 32.12 23.56
N LEU A 91 11.01 31.17 22.63
CA LEU A 91 12.15 30.32 22.29
C LEU A 91 13.10 31.07 21.34
N LEU A 92 14.24 31.50 21.88
CA LEU A 92 15.29 32.20 21.14
C LEU A 92 16.05 31.25 20.22
N LYS A 93 16.37 30.05 20.74
CA LYS A 93 17.10 29.00 20.02
C LYS A 93 16.60 27.63 20.42
N GLU A 94 16.22 26.83 19.42
CA GLU A 94 15.87 25.42 19.59
C GLU A 94 17.14 24.58 19.88
N ALA A 95 16.99 23.57 20.74
CA ALA A 95 18.02 22.56 20.93
C ALA A 95 18.04 21.59 19.74
N LYS A 96 19.23 21.22 19.28
CA LYS A 96 19.42 20.07 18.38
C LYS A 96 19.86 18.87 19.22
N GLU A 97 19.09 17.78 19.19
CA GLU A 97 19.39 16.53 19.93
C GLU A 97 19.71 16.78 21.42
N SER A 98 20.88 16.33 21.92
CA SER A 98 21.41 16.59 23.27
C SER A 98 21.97 18.02 23.45
N GLY A 99 21.41 18.97 22.71
CA GLY A 99 21.86 20.34 22.63
C GLY A 99 21.23 21.23 23.70
N THR A 100 21.53 22.52 23.60
CA THR A 100 21.03 23.55 24.51
C THR A 100 20.05 24.46 23.79
N ALA A 101 18.85 24.57 24.35
CA ALA A 101 17.86 25.57 23.97
C ALA A 101 18.09 26.84 24.80
N TRP A 102 17.78 28.00 24.20
CA TRP A 102 17.80 29.29 24.88
C TRP A 102 16.43 29.93 24.76
N PHE A 103 15.92 30.48 25.84
CA PHE A 103 14.60 31.09 25.89
C PHE A 103 14.59 32.24 26.89
N CYS A 104 13.65 33.15 26.72
CA CYS A 104 13.43 34.27 27.62
C CYS A 104 11.94 34.50 27.78
N GLY A 105 11.57 35.30 28.76
CA GLY A 105 10.18 35.63 28.96
C GLY A 105 9.97 36.69 30.01
N VAL A 106 8.69 37.02 30.16
CA VAL A 106 8.19 37.91 31.18
C VAL A 106 7.02 37.19 31.85
N ASP A 107 7.21 36.88 33.11
CA ASP A 107 6.17 36.38 33.99
C ASP A 107 5.52 37.50 34.79
N ASP A 108 4.41 37.19 35.43
CA ASP A 108 3.69 38.02 36.41
C ASP A 108 3.33 39.40 35.92
N ILE A 109 2.98 39.53 34.64
CA ILE A 109 2.42 40.77 34.12
C ILE A 109 1.08 40.96 34.83
N SER A 110 1.06 41.89 35.78
CA SER A 110 -0.05 42.08 36.71
C SER A 110 -0.27 43.54 37.04
N TYR A 111 -1.47 43.83 37.56
CA TYR A 111 -1.83 45.11 38.16
C TYR A 111 -1.46 45.19 39.64
N ALA A 112 -1.17 44.07 40.30
CA ALA A 112 -0.71 44.04 41.68
C ALA A 112 0.80 44.28 41.76
N LYS A 113 1.24 45.20 42.62
CA LYS A 113 2.68 45.50 42.84
C LYS A 113 3.46 44.28 43.35
N HIS A 114 2.78 43.44 44.13
CA HIS A 114 3.29 42.23 44.75
C HIS A 114 2.24 41.14 44.58
N ILE A 115 2.66 40.00 44.05
CA ILE A 115 1.82 38.80 43.91
C ILE A 115 2.41 37.77 44.84
N SER A 116 1.66 37.38 45.86
CA SER A 116 2.13 36.29 46.72
C SER A 116 2.08 34.97 45.95
N THR A 117 2.87 33.97 46.38
CA THR A 117 2.74 32.59 45.88
C THR A 117 1.29 32.13 46.02
N VAL A 118 0.56 32.67 47.00
CA VAL A 118 -0.86 32.37 47.28
C VAL A 118 -1.90 33.30 46.67
N GLY A 119 -1.49 34.15 45.72
CA GLY A 119 -2.43 34.90 44.90
C GLY A 119 -3.10 36.06 45.62
N ALA A 120 -2.83 36.24 46.91
CA ALA A 120 -3.14 37.46 47.62
C ALA A 120 -2.26 38.59 47.07
N GLY A 121 -2.87 39.73 46.75
CA GLY A 121 -2.16 40.95 46.37
C GLY A 121 -1.97 41.85 47.59
N GLY A 122 -0.76 42.40 47.78
CA GLY A 122 -0.45 43.30 48.90
C GLY A 122 0.45 42.68 49.99
N ASN A 123 0.27 43.10 51.25
CA ASN A 123 0.97 42.57 52.43
C ASN A 123 0.41 41.22 52.91
N ASP A 124 -0.59 40.70 52.21
CA ASP A 124 -1.22 39.40 52.47
C ASP A 124 -0.51 38.35 51.61
N GLY A 125 0.04 37.31 52.23
CA GLY A 125 0.82 36.26 51.59
C GLY A 125 1.15 35.13 52.57
N THR A 126 2.01 34.20 52.16
CA THR A 126 2.51 33.17 53.09
C THR A 126 3.26 33.81 54.27
N ILE A 127 3.40 33.08 55.37
CA ILE A 127 4.17 33.55 56.55
C ILE A 127 5.57 34.02 56.13
N GLU A 128 6.17 33.34 55.16
CA GLU A 128 7.47 33.68 54.58
C GLU A 128 7.46 35.04 53.86
N GLU A 129 6.48 35.31 53.01
CA GLU A 129 6.40 36.56 52.25
C GLU A 129 6.07 37.76 53.12
N ILE A 130 5.22 37.56 54.12
CA ILE A 130 4.95 38.55 55.18
C ILE A 130 6.25 38.81 55.95
N SER A 131 7.01 37.76 56.26
CA SER A 131 8.30 37.88 56.93
C SER A 131 9.33 38.62 56.07
N TYR A 132 9.39 38.37 54.76
CA TYR A 132 10.24 39.14 53.84
C TYR A 132 9.89 40.62 53.88
N HIS A 133 8.61 40.96 53.76
CA HIS A 133 8.17 42.34 53.81
C HIS A 133 8.54 43.01 55.15
N LYS A 134 8.29 42.33 56.27
CA LYS A 134 8.47 42.85 57.63
C LYS A 134 9.95 43.00 58.02
N TYR A 135 10.78 42.01 57.72
CA TYR A 135 12.17 41.96 58.20
C TYR A 135 13.16 42.61 57.24
N MET A 136 12.86 42.70 55.94
CA MET A 136 13.82 43.12 54.90
C MET A 136 13.58 44.51 54.30
N ASN A 137 12.73 45.36 54.91
CA ASN A 137 12.39 46.70 54.39
C ASN A 137 11.73 46.69 53.00
N GLY A 138 10.89 45.67 52.76
CA GLY A 138 10.13 45.50 51.54
C GLY A 138 10.69 44.40 50.62
N ARG A 139 10.02 44.25 49.48
CA ARG A 139 10.41 43.35 48.38
C ARG A 139 10.33 44.14 47.07
N PRO A 140 11.22 43.91 46.09
CA PRO A 140 11.13 44.49 44.77
C PRO A 140 9.78 44.27 44.11
N TRP A 141 9.42 45.22 43.28
CA TRP A 141 8.13 45.21 42.60
C TRP A 141 8.09 44.07 41.58
N GLU A 142 6.91 43.43 41.48
CA GLU A 142 6.65 42.25 40.67
C GLU A 142 5.50 42.47 39.69
N LEU A 143 5.30 43.73 39.28
CA LEU A 143 4.37 44.08 38.19
C LEU A 143 4.64 43.30 36.89
N PHE A 144 5.88 42.84 36.73
CA PHE A 144 6.34 41.88 35.74
C PHE A 144 7.69 41.32 36.20
N SER A 145 8.03 40.08 35.85
CA SER A 145 9.22 39.32 36.26
C SER A 145 9.94 38.82 35.01
N GLY A 146 11.00 39.52 34.59
CA GLY A 146 11.75 39.17 33.37
C GLY A 146 12.82 38.12 33.62
N TYR A 147 13.02 37.21 32.66
CA TYR A 147 14.07 36.18 32.74
C TYR A 147 14.70 35.83 31.39
N ILE A 148 15.90 35.27 31.46
CA ILE A 148 16.57 34.55 30.38
C ILE A 148 17.14 33.25 30.93
N ALA A 149 17.00 32.17 30.17
CA ALA A 149 17.40 30.84 30.59
C ALA A 149 17.88 29.97 29.43
N MET A 150 18.60 28.92 29.82
CA MET A 150 18.93 27.82 28.94
C MET A 150 18.35 26.52 29.47
N GLN A 151 18.00 25.61 28.56
CA GLN A 151 17.63 24.24 28.87
C GLN A 151 18.52 23.29 28.07
N LYS A 152 19.33 22.50 28.76
CA LYS A 152 20.19 21.48 28.18
C LYS A 152 19.52 20.12 28.23
N TYR A 153 19.45 19.45 27.08
CA TYR A 153 18.91 18.10 26.98
C TYR A 153 20.04 17.07 27.00
N PHE A 154 19.82 15.95 27.69
CA PHE A 154 20.69 14.78 27.68
C PHE A 154 19.91 13.63 27.05
N GLY A 155 19.96 13.57 25.72
CA GLY A 155 19.10 12.70 24.93
C GLY A 155 17.61 12.95 25.22
N ARG A 156 16.83 11.87 25.25
CA ARG A 156 15.39 11.92 25.56
C ARG A 156 15.07 11.67 27.04
N VAL A 157 16.10 11.46 27.87
CA VAL A 157 15.95 10.90 29.22
C VAL A 157 16.10 11.96 30.31
N ALA A 158 16.93 12.98 30.11
CA ALA A 158 17.11 14.01 31.13
C ALA A 158 17.20 15.40 30.53
N ASN A 159 16.88 16.41 31.33
CA ASN A 159 17.17 17.80 31.01
C ASN A 159 17.51 18.60 32.27
N PHE A 160 18.21 19.70 32.05
CA PHE A 160 18.60 20.66 33.08
C PHE A 160 18.33 22.08 32.59
N VAL A 161 17.77 22.90 33.46
CA VAL A 161 17.46 24.32 33.24
C VAL A 161 18.32 25.15 34.17
N LEU A 162 18.86 26.24 33.64
CA LEU A 162 19.55 27.27 34.41
C LEU A 162 19.19 28.63 33.83
N GLY A 163 18.82 29.56 34.69
CA GLY A 163 18.48 30.91 34.27
C GLY A 163 18.70 31.96 35.33
N LEU A 164 18.60 33.20 34.86
CA LEU A 164 18.65 34.40 35.67
C LEU A 164 17.38 35.20 35.43
N GLY A 165 16.79 35.73 36.49
CA GLY A 165 15.60 36.56 36.36
C GLY A 165 15.46 37.54 37.51
N ARG A 166 14.59 38.53 37.33
CA ARG A 166 14.25 39.51 38.38
C ARG A 166 12.78 39.38 38.79
N GLY A 167 12.40 40.09 39.85
CA GLY A 167 11.05 40.02 40.39
C GLY A 167 10.89 38.70 41.13
N ARG A 168 10.05 37.79 40.60
CA ARG A 168 9.72 36.54 41.28
C ARG A 168 10.90 35.62 41.57
N PHE A 169 11.95 35.68 40.76
CA PHE A 169 13.12 34.81 40.89
C PHE A 169 14.08 35.23 42.01
N VAL A 170 13.81 36.35 42.69
CA VAL A 170 14.66 36.88 43.75
C VAL A 170 13.99 36.64 45.10
N GLY A 171 14.65 35.93 46.01
CA GLY A 171 14.24 35.85 47.41
C GLY A 171 15.25 36.48 48.35
N TYR A 172 14.77 36.91 49.52
CA TYR A 172 15.46 37.86 50.41
C TYR A 172 15.76 37.27 51.78
N GLY A 173 15.77 35.94 51.88
CA GLY A 173 15.95 35.23 53.14
C GLY A 173 17.39 34.85 53.37
N TRP A 174 17.67 34.41 54.59
CA TRP A 174 19.02 34.00 54.96
C TRP A 174 19.56 32.88 54.05
N ARG A 175 18.68 32.02 53.50
CA ARG A 175 19.06 30.99 52.51
C ARG A 175 18.97 31.46 51.07
N SER A 176 18.00 32.30 50.76
CA SER A 176 17.65 32.68 49.38
C SER A 176 18.51 33.82 48.83
N HIS A 177 19.00 34.73 49.69
CA HIS A 177 19.82 35.87 49.25
C HIS A 177 21.14 35.45 48.59
N ILE A 178 21.70 34.29 48.97
CA ILE A 178 22.95 33.77 48.37
C ILE A 178 22.79 33.37 46.90
N PHE A 179 21.54 33.19 46.43
CA PHE A 179 21.23 32.84 45.04
C PHE A 179 20.86 34.07 44.21
N ASN A 180 21.08 35.28 44.71
CA ASN A 180 20.82 36.49 43.95
C ASN A 180 22.02 37.47 44.00
N THR A 181 21.96 38.51 43.16
CA THR A 181 23.04 39.49 43.03
C THR A 181 23.29 40.35 44.26
N ASP A 182 22.34 40.45 45.21
CA ASP A 182 22.55 41.18 46.45
C ASP A 182 23.64 40.54 47.31
N PHE A 183 23.88 39.22 47.19
CA PHE A 183 25.03 38.57 47.83
C PHE A 183 26.37 39.23 47.43
N LEU A 184 26.49 39.72 46.19
CA LEU A 184 27.72 40.38 45.71
C LEU A 184 27.93 41.76 46.36
N VAL A 185 26.88 42.37 46.89
CA VAL A 185 26.89 43.72 47.48
C VAL A 185 26.88 43.65 49.02
N LEU A 186 26.10 42.73 49.59
CA LEU A 186 25.82 42.60 51.03
C LEU A 186 26.64 41.50 51.71
N GLY A 187 27.29 40.63 50.94
CA GLY A 187 27.93 39.43 51.48
C GLY A 187 26.91 38.55 52.21
N ASN A 188 27.22 38.16 53.45
CA ASN A 188 26.36 37.32 54.30
C ASN A 188 25.45 38.15 55.25
N ASP A 189 25.47 39.48 55.14
CA ASP A 189 24.74 40.37 56.05
C ASP A 189 23.33 40.69 55.52
N TYR A 190 22.47 39.67 55.55
CA TYR A 190 21.07 39.74 55.10
C TYR A 190 20.16 40.60 56.00
N LYS A 191 20.67 41.13 57.13
CA LYS A 191 19.87 41.87 58.13
C LYS A 191 19.94 43.38 57.97
N THR A 192 20.83 43.88 57.11
CA THR A 192 21.10 45.31 56.89
C THR A 192 19.95 46.06 56.22
N LYS A 193 18.92 45.35 55.73
CA LYS A 193 17.75 45.90 55.03
C LYS A 193 18.06 46.65 53.73
N ASP A 194 19.33 46.73 53.34
CA ASP A 194 19.77 47.27 52.06
C ASP A 194 19.70 46.16 51.02
N HIS A 195 18.83 46.27 50.02
CA HIS A 195 18.74 45.33 48.90
C HIS A 195 18.52 46.10 47.59
N SER A 196 19.02 45.56 46.48
CA SER A 196 18.84 46.20 45.18
C SER A 196 17.42 45.99 44.67
N TRP A 197 16.74 47.09 44.32
CA TRP A 197 15.47 47.04 43.59
C TRP A 197 15.57 46.38 42.20
N TRP A 198 16.81 46.17 41.73
CA TRP A 198 17.15 45.56 40.45
C TRP A 198 17.91 44.24 40.60
N ALA A 199 17.86 43.62 41.78
CA ALA A 199 18.50 42.33 42.02
C ALA A 199 18.03 41.27 41.00
N MET A 200 18.95 40.40 40.62
CA MET A 200 18.68 39.24 39.77
C MET A 200 18.94 37.96 40.55
N GLY A 201 17.99 37.04 40.52
CA GLY A 201 18.07 35.73 41.15
C GLY A 201 18.38 34.64 40.16
N LEU A 202 19.11 33.64 40.63
CA LEU A 202 19.41 32.41 39.95
C LEU A 202 18.26 31.43 40.17
N PHE A 203 17.85 30.77 39.09
CA PHE A 203 16.93 29.65 39.17
C PHE A 203 17.48 28.47 38.38
N MET A 204 17.21 27.27 38.85
CA MET A 204 17.69 26.04 38.23
C MET A 204 16.80 24.85 38.54
N GLY A 205 16.87 23.85 37.70
CA GLY A 205 16.15 22.61 37.93
C GLY A 205 16.42 21.59 36.85
N GLY A 206 15.81 20.43 36.97
CA GLY A 206 15.97 19.38 35.99
C GLY A 206 14.90 18.32 36.13
N SER A 207 14.76 17.52 35.09
CA SER A 207 13.87 16.37 35.12
C SER A 207 14.46 15.14 34.45
N LEU A 208 14.06 13.98 34.97
CA LEU A 208 14.38 12.65 34.53
C LEU A 208 13.10 11.98 34.02
N LYS A 209 13.10 11.64 32.73
CA LYS A 209 12.02 10.98 32.03
C LYS A 209 12.28 9.48 32.02
N PHE A 210 11.32 8.73 32.55
CA PHE A 210 11.32 7.28 32.53
C PHE A 210 10.53 6.79 31.30
N PRO A 211 10.66 5.50 30.93
CA PRO A 211 9.70 4.85 30.05
C PRO A 211 8.26 5.01 30.59
N PHE A 212 7.24 4.55 29.86
CA PHE A 212 5.83 4.56 30.32
C PHE A 212 5.22 5.92 30.73
N GLY A 213 5.88 7.05 30.45
CA GLY A 213 5.31 8.40 30.60
C GLY A 213 5.52 9.05 31.97
N LEU A 214 6.30 8.45 32.88
CA LEU A 214 6.63 9.05 34.17
C LEU A 214 7.84 10.00 34.04
N GLU A 215 7.77 11.15 34.71
CA GLU A 215 8.86 12.13 34.80
C GLU A 215 9.05 12.54 36.27
N ALA A 216 10.27 12.44 36.79
CA ALA A 216 10.65 12.97 38.09
C ALA A 216 11.42 14.26 37.92
N SER A 217 11.20 15.22 38.80
CA SER A 217 11.68 16.58 38.58
C SER A 217 12.01 17.28 39.90
N VAL A 218 13.03 18.12 39.86
CA VAL A 218 13.52 18.91 41.00
C VAL A 218 13.90 20.29 40.51
N GLU A 219 13.69 21.29 41.34
CA GLU A 219 13.97 22.67 41.01
C GLU A 219 14.19 23.52 42.25
N MET A 220 14.74 24.69 42.00
CA MET A 220 14.90 25.74 42.95
C MET A 220 14.92 27.08 42.22
N ASP A 221 14.20 28.05 42.76
CA ASP A 221 14.40 29.45 42.43
C ASP A 221 14.93 30.21 43.65
N GLY A 222 15.03 31.54 43.53
CA GLY A 222 15.48 32.35 44.64
C GLY A 222 14.53 32.31 45.85
N ARG A 223 13.36 31.68 45.82
CA ARG A 223 12.38 31.65 46.92
C ARG A 223 12.28 30.28 47.57
N ASP A 224 12.01 29.25 46.77
CA ASP A 224 11.79 27.91 47.29
C ASP A 224 12.39 26.81 46.40
N ALA A 225 12.47 25.61 46.97
CA ALA A 225 12.87 24.40 46.27
C ALA A 225 11.71 23.41 46.25
N ASN A 226 11.52 22.76 45.11
CA ASN A 226 10.37 21.88 44.88
C ASN A 226 10.82 20.57 44.24
N VAL A 227 10.12 19.47 44.57
CA VAL A 227 10.34 18.14 43.99
C VAL A 227 8.99 17.56 43.56
N GLY A 228 8.91 16.99 42.36
CA GLY A 228 7.65 16.44 41.87
C GLY A 228 7.76 15.31 40.85
N LEU A 229 6.66 14.59 40.71
CA LEU A 229 6.42 13.51 39.76
C LEU A 229 5.29 13.90 38.82
N LYS A 230 5.51 13.70 37.51
CA LYS A 230 4.51 13.90 36.46
C LYS A 230 4.24 12.59 35.75
N TYR A 231 2.98 12.36 35.41
CA TYR A 231 2.58 11.23 34.57
C TYR A 231 1.88 11.74 33.32
N HIS A 232 2.49 11.49 32.16
CA HIS A 232 2.03 12.00 30.87
C HIS A 232 1.15 10.98 30.14
N PHE A 233 -0.12 11.31 30.01
CA PHE A 233 -1.04 10.70 29.05
C PHE A 233 -1.03 11.49 27.72
N PRO A 234 -1.61 10.97 26.63
CA PRO A 234 -1.57 11.65 25.32
C PRO A 234 -2.14 13.08 25.30
N VAL A 235 -3.14 13.36 26.12
CA VAL A 235 -3.85 14.66 26.19
C VAL A 235 -4.00 15.20 27.62
N VAL A 236 -3.59 14.43 28.62
CA VAL A 236 -3.67 14.79 30.05
C VAL A 236 -2.31 14.58 30.69
N THR A 237 -1.88 15.46 31.58
CA THR A 237 -0.73 15.23 32.46
C THR A 237 -1.21 15.38 33.90
N ALA A 238 -0.98 14.34 34.71
CA ALA A 238 -1.22 14.39 36.14
C ALA A 238 0.09 14.69 36.87
N THR A 239 0.03 15.42 37.97
CA THR A 239 1.22 15.79 38.72
C THR A 239 0.99 15.78 40.21
N PHE A 240 2.05 15.37 40.91
CA PHE A 240 2.16 15.37 42.34
C PHE A 240 3.51 15.97 42.72
N ALA A 241 3.52 16.97 43.58
CA ALA A 241 4.74 17.64 44.02
C ALA A 241 4.71 17.86 45.54
N LEU A 242 5.92 17.88 46.10
CA LEU A 242 6.20 18.42 47.42
C LEU A 242 6.90 19.76 47.20
N CYS A 243 6.23 20.84 47.53
CA CYS A 243 6.76 22.19 47.39
C CYS A 243 7.35 22.69 48.73
N LYS A 244 8.26 23.66 48.66
CA LYS A 244 8.96 24.24 49.81
C LYS A 244 9.72 23.20 50.62
N VAL A 245 10.47 22.32 49.93
CA VAL A 245 11.16 21.18 50.55
C VAL A 245 12.28 21.61 51.50
N GLU A 246 12.77 22.84 51.39
CA GLU A 246 13.72 23.46 52.31
C GLU A 246 13.18 23.61 53.75
N TYR A 247 11.86 23.44 53.94
CA TYR A 247 11.23 23.38 55.25
C TYR A 247 11.19 21.97 55.87
N LEU A 248 11.64 20.94 55.15
CA LEU A 248 11.81 19.62 55.72
C LEU A 248 12.82 19.67 56.88
N GLY A 249 12.39 19.32 58.08
CA GLY A 249 13.21 19.30 59.29
C GLY A 249 13.32 20.63 60.05
N ASN A 250 12.67 21.70 59.60
CA ASN A 250 12.53 22.94 60.40
C ASN A 250 11.37 22.81 61.40
N PHE A 251 11.51 23.45 62.57
CA PHE A 251 10.41 23.60 63.52
C PHE A 251 9.52 24.77 63.11
N ARG A 252 8.21 24.60 63.37
CA ARG A 252 7.09 25.49 63.01
C ARG A 252 7.43 26.99 63.24
N PRO A 253 6.90 27.93 62.44
CA PRO A 253 5.65 27.83 61.68
C PRO A 253 5.76 27.44 60.19
N TRP A 254 6.95 27.17 59.65
CA TRP A 254 7.11 26.84 58.23
C TRP A 254 6.76 25.37 57.91
N SER A 255 6.06 25.12 56.78
CA SER A 255 5.62 23.78 56.38
C SER A 255 5.83 23.53 54.87
N PRO A 256 6.43 22.38 54.48
CA PRO A 256 6.37 21.93 53.09
C PRO A 256 4.92 21.65 52.68
N ARG A 257 4.65 21.66 51.37
CA ARG A 257 3.28 21.64 50.84
C ARG A 257 3.06 20.49 49.88
N TRP A 258 1.93 19.80 50.03
CA TRP A 258 1.48 18.82 49.06
C TRP A 258 0.75 19.50 47.94
N THR A 259 1.16 19.25 46.71
CA THR A 259 0.61 19.87 45.50
C THR A 259 0.16 18.81 44.51
N PHE A 260 -1.06 18.97 44.00
CA PHE A 260 -1.70 18.08 43.03
C PHE A 260 -2.13 18.89 41.82
N GLY A 261 -1.82 18.37 40.62
CA GLY A 261 -2.04 19.09 39.37
C GLY A 261 -2.64 18.21 38.28
N LEU A 262 -3.54 18.79 37.48
CA LEU A 262 -4.04 18.20 36.25
C LEU A 262 -3.95 19.22 35.11
N GLU A 263 -3.36 18.79 33.99
CA GLU A 263 -3.29 19.58 32.75
C GLU A 263 -3.95 18.81 31.62
N GLY A 264 -4.94 19.41 30.96
CA GLY A 264 -5.54 18.91 29.73
C GLY A 264 -5.15 19.77 28.52
N ASN A 265 -4.92 19.16 27.36
CA ASN A 265 -4.57 19.89 26.13
C ASN A 265 -5.32 19.38 24.89
N ASN A 266 -5.29 20.17 23.82
CA ASN A 266 -5.96 19.87 22.56
C ASN A 266 -5.06 19.15 21.53
N ARG A 267 -3.96 18.50 21.94
CA ARG A 267 -2.93 17.94 21.03
C ARG A 267 -3.52 17.06 19.93
N THR A 268 -4.52 16.23 20.25
CA THR A 268 -5.17 15.34 19.28
C THR A 268 -5.91 16.08 18.17
N ALA A 269 -6.39 17.30 18.43
CA ALA A 269 -7.11 18.11 17.45
C ALA A 269 -6.19 18.87 16.49
N VAL A 270 -4.96 19.20 16.92
CA VAL A 270 -4.00 20.00 16.14
C VAL A 270 -2.84 19.21 15.56
N ALA A 271 -2.63 17.98 16.01
CA ALA A 271 -1.61 17.10 15.44
C ALA A 271 -1.94 16.75 13.98
N ALA A 272 -0.94 16.88 13.10
CA ALA A 272 -1.07 16.44 11.73
C ALA A 272 -1.42 14.94 11.68
N PRO A 273 -2.26 14.50 10.72
CA PRO A 273 -2.58 13.09 10.57
C PRO A 273 -1.28 12.30 10.35
N LYS A 274 -1.07 11.30 11.19
CA LYS A 274 0.05 10.38 11.06
C LYS A 274 -0.06 9.66 9.72
N VAL A 275 0.89 9.85 8.81
CA VAL A 275 0.90 9.21 7.48
C VAL A 275 1.90 8.08 7.39
N GLY A 276 1.59 7.05 6.60
CA GLY A 276 2.54 6.04 6.11
C GLY A 276 2.56 6.05 4.58
N SER A 277 3.50 5.33 3.98
CA SER A 277 3.60 5.23 2.52
C SER A 277 3.50 3.78 2.05
N ILE A 278 2.81 3.59 0.94
CA ILE A 278 2.67 2.29 0.28
C ILE A 278 3.35 2.40 -1.09
N GLU A 279 4.22 1.43 -1.37
CA GLU A 279 4.74 1.14 -2.70
C GLU A 279 4.11 -0.15 -3.20
N CYS A 280 3.27 -0.05 -4.23
CA CYS A 280 2.60 -1.18 -4.87
C CYS A 280 3.39 -1.64 -6.09
N VAL A 281 3.57 -2.94 -6.22
CA VAL A 281 4.13 -3.63 -7.39
C VAL A 281 3.07 -4.60 -7.90
N ILE A 282 2.67 -4.46 -9.16
CA ILE A 282 1.59 -5.22 -9.80
C ILE A 282 2.23 -6.02 -10.93
N GLN A 283 2.15 -7.35 -10.81
CA GLN A 283 2.83 -8.26 -11.72
C GLN A 283 1.96 -9.46 -12.07
N ASP A 284 2.26 -10.09 -13.20
CA ASP A 284 1.67 -11.37 -13.57
C ASP A 284 2.05 -12.45 -12.54
N GLN A 285 1.09 -13.27 -12.13
CA GLN A 285 1.33 -14.32 -11.14
C GLN A 285 2.36 -15.36 -11.60
N THR A 286 2.41 -15.65 -12.90
CA THR A 286 3.24 -16.70 -13.49
C THR A 286 4.55 -16.15 -14.01
N THR A 287 4.53 -15.14 -14.89
CA THR A 287 5.76 -14.62 -15.54
C THR A 287 6.55 -13.66 -14.66
N LYS A 288 5.91 -13.10 -13.62
CA LYS A 288 6.45 -12.03 -12.76
C LYS A 288 6.76 -10.72 -13.49
N GLU A 289 6.32 -10.59 -14.74
CA GLU A 289 6.43 -9.34 -15.49
C GLU A 289 5.48 -8.28 -14.94
N LEU A 290 5.93 -7.03 -14.93
CA LEU A 290 5.14 -5.90 -14.48
C LEU A 290 4.00 -5.62 -15.44
N LEU A 291 2.80 -5.48 -14.91
CA LEU A 291 1.61 -5.21 -15.70
C LEU A 291 1.46 -3.71 -15.96
N GLN A 292 1.26 -3.35 -17.22
CA GLN A 292 1.12 -1.95 -17.60
C GLN A 292 -0.32 -1.47 -17.48
N ASN A 293 -0.48 -0.17 -17.27
CA ASN A 293 -1.77 0.53 -17.26
C ASN A 293 -2.80 -0.02 -16.25
N CYS A 294 -2.34 -0.51 -15.09
CA CYS A 294 -3.23 -0.96 -14.03
C CYS A 294 -3.95 0.20 -13.35
N ILE A 295 -5.15 -0.06 -12.84
CA ILE A 295 -5.91 0.87 -12.02
C ILE A 295 -5.86 0.37 -10.56
N VAL A 296 -5.57 1.28 -9.64
CA VAL A 296 -5.56 1.05 -8.20
C VAL A 296 -6.71 1.84 -7.58
N ASP A 297 -7.75 1.15 -7.12
CA ASP A 297 -8.91 1.76 -6.46
C ASP A 297 -8.77 1.62 -4.94
N ILE A 298 -8.95 2.71 -4.21
CA ILE A 298 -8.87 2.74 -2.74
C ILE A 298 -10.22 3.19 -2.19
N LYS A 299 -10.95 2.23 -1.63
CA LYS A 299 -12.37 2.37 -1.28
C LYS A 299 -12.62 3.46 -0.23
N GLU A 300 -11.83 3.50 0.84
CA GLU A 300 -12.07 4.34 2.02
C GLU A 300 -11.86 5.84 1.74
N ILE A 301 -11.12 6.16 0.68
CA ILE A 301 -10.92 7.55 0.23
C ILE A 301 -11.62 7.86 -1.10
N ASN A 302 -12.35 6.90 -1.66
CA ASN A 302 -13.06 6.99 -2.93
C ASN A 302 -12.18 7.59 -4.06
N LYS A 303 -10.96 7.06 -4.23
CA LYS A 303 -10.00 7.52 -5.25
C LYS A 303 -9.40 6.37 -6.02
N ARG A 304 -9.24 6.62 -7.33
CA ARG A 304 -8.55 5.74 -8.27
C ARG A 304 -7.24 6.37 -8.73
N TYR A 305 -6.22 5.53 -8.83
CA TYR A 305 -4.90 5.88 -9.32
C TYR A 305 -4.52 5.00 -10.51
N ARG A 306 -3.64 5.50 -11.38
CA ARG A 306 -3.11 4.75 -12.51
C ARG A 306 -1.66 4.35 -12.23
N ALA A 307 -1.33 3.09 -12.50
CA ALA A 307 0.02 2.54 -12.43
C ALA A 307 0.48 2.19 -13.86
N PRO A 308 1.06 3.14 -14.61
CA PRO A 308 1.39 2.94 -16.02
C PRO A 308 2.46 1.86 -16.23
N ALA A 309 3.40 1.73 -15.31
CA ALA A 309 4.52 0.76 -15.37
C ALA A 309 4.39 -0.38 -14.35
N GLY A 310 3.18 -0.67 -13.86
CA GLY A 310 2.95 -1.71 -12.85
C GLY A 310 3.42 -1.35 -11.44
N THR A 311 3.98 -0.17 -11.25
CA THR A 311 4.35 0.37 -9.94
C THR A 311 3.52 1.60 -9.61
N PHE A 312 3.17 1.74 -8.34
CA PHE A 312 2.43 2.89 -7.80
C PHE A 312 2.91 3.23 -6.40
N SER A 313 3.02 4.50 -6.05
CA SER A 313 3.40 4.93 -4.71
C SER A 313 2.50 6.05 -4.21
N LEU A 314 2.13 5.97 -2.93
CA LEU A 314 1.18 6.88 -2.30
C LEU A 314 1.47 7.01 -0.80
N SER A 315 1.21 8.20 -0.26
CA SER A 315 1.15 8.43 1.19
C SER A 315 -0.29 8.51 1.65
N LEU A 316 -0.64 7.74 2.68
CA LEU A 316 -1.97 7.66 3.28
C LEU A 316 -1.90 7.90 4.79
N PRO A 317 -2.95 8.49 5.40
CA PRO A 317 -3.12 8.45 6.85
C PRO A 317 -3.03 7.02 7.38
N ALA A 318 -2.52 6.86 8.61
CA ALA A 318 -2.47 5.57 9.27
C ALA A 318 -3.90 5.03 9.47
N GLY A 319 -4.13 3.78 9.09
CA GLY A 319 -5.46 3.21 9.02
C GLY A 319 -5.51 1.94 8.19
N ASN A 320 -6.69 1.36 8.07
CA ASN A 320 -6.91 0.16 7.27
C ASN A 320 -7.63 0.55 5.97
N TYR A 321 -7.12 0.05 4.85
CA TYR A 321 -7.59 0.36 3.52
C TYR A 321 -7.89 -0.91 2.73
N THR A 322 -8.88 -0.84 1.87
CA THR A 322 -9.23 -1.87 0.88
C THR A 322 -8.76 -1.37 -0.48
N ILE A 323 -7.73 -2.04 -1.01
CA ILE A 323 -7.15 -1.75 -2.32
C ILE A 323 -7.66 -2.79 -3.30
N THR A 324 -8.24 -2.34 -4.41
CA THR A 324 -8.61 -3.18 -5.55
C THR A 324 -7.74 -2.84 -6.75
N ILE A 325 -7.09 -3.84 -7.33
CA ILE A 325 -6.33 -3.72 -8.57
C ILE A 325 -7.20 -4.21 -9.71
N ILE A 326 -7.37 -3.36 -10.73
CA ILE A 326 -8.19 -3.63 -11.91
C ILE A 326 -7.28 -3.51 -13.14
N THR A 327 -7.21 -4.59 -13.93
CA THR A 327 -6.36 -4.67 -15.12
C THR A 327 -7.05 -5.53 -16.19
N PRO A 328 -7.08 -5.13 -17.48
CA PRO A 328 -7.67 -5.93 -18.55
C PRO A 328 -7.07 -7.34 -18.63
N ASN A 329 -7.87 -8.36 -18.92
CA ASN A 329 -7.46 -9.78 -19.01
C ASN A 329 -7.04 -10.44 -17.68
N TYR A 330 -7.15 -9.74 -16.55
CA TYR A 330 -6.86 -10.27 -15.22
C TYR A 330 -8.11 -10.24 -14.33
N VAL A 331 -8.16 -11.15 -13.37
CA VAL A 331 -9.16 -11.13 -12.30
C VAL A 331 -8.82 -9.99 -11.34
N ASP A 332 -9.82 -9.17 -11.00
CA ASP A 332 -9.66 -8.09 -10.02
C ASP A 332 -9.08 -8.62 -8.70
N TYR A 333 -8.05 -7.96 -8.19
CA TYR A 333 -7.38 -8.37 -6.97
C TYR A 333 -7.75 -7.42 -5.83
N MET A 334 -8.36 -7.94 -4.76
CA MET A 334 -8.72 -7.15 -3.59
C MET A 334 -7.83 -7.49 -2.39
N ALA A 335 -7.24 -6.48 -1.75
CA ALA A 335 -6.41 -6.62 -0.56
C ALA A 335 -6.84 -5.67 0.55
N LYS A 336 -6.81 -6.15 1.79
CA LYS A 336 -6.88 -5.29 2.98
C LYS A 336 -5.47 -4.98 3.46
N VAL A 337 -5.16 -3.70 3.60
CA VAL A 337 -3.83 -3.18 3.93
C VAL A 337 -3.91 -2.29 5.14
N SER A 338 -3.00 -2.48 6.10
CA SER A 338 -2.85 -1.59 7.24
C SER A 338 -1.66 -0.66 7.04
N VAL A 339 -1.92 0.64 6.95
CA VAL A 339 -0.90 1.69 6.86
C VAL A 339 -0.51 2.11 8.27
N LYS A 340 0.78 1.92 8.60
CA LYS A 340 1.34 2.36 9.87
C LYS A 340 2.03 3.72 9.70
N SER A 341 1.87 4.57 10.71
CA SER A 341 2.55 5.88 10.77
C SER A 341 4.06 5.75 10.58
N GLY A 342 4.63 6.51 9.65
CA GLY A 342 6.08 6.57 9.41
C GLY A 342 6.68 5.33 8.75
N VAL A 343 5.87 4.33 8.40
CA VAL A 343 6.34 3.10 7.76
C VAL A 343 6.19 3.21 6.25
N LYS A 344 7.22 2.79 5.50
CA LYS A 344 7.12 2.51 4.07
C LYS A 344 6.84 1.02 3.88
N SER A 345 5.70 0.67 3.31
CA SER A 345 5.29 -0.71 3.06
C SER A 345 5.33 -1.03 1.58
N LYS A 346 6.05 -2.08 1.22
CA LYS A 346 6.05 -2.62 -0.14
C LYS A 346 5.01 -3.73 -0.26
N LEU A 347 4.09 -3.60 -1.19
CA LEU A 347 3.02 -4.56 -1.46
C LEU A 347 3.17 -5.11 -2.87
N VAL A 348 3.10 -6.43 -2.99
CA VAL A 348 3.21 -7.11 -4.28
C VAL A 348 1.88 -7.80 -4.58
N PHE A 349 1.26 -7.40 -5.68
CA PHE A 349 -0.01 -7.95 -6.18
C PHE A 349 0.29 -8.89 -7.34
N ASN A 350 0.10 -10.19 -7.11
CA ASN A 350 0.25 -11.22 -8.13
C ASN A 350 -1.10 -11.44 -8.80
N MET A 351 -1.26 -10.93 -10.02
CA MET A 351 -2.52 -10.94 -10.75
C MET A 351 -2.69 -12.27 -11.52
N LYS A 352 -3.86 -12.89 -11.38
CA LYS A 352 -4.23 -14.11 -12.13
C LYS A 352 -4.97 -13.72 -13.41
N LYS A 353 -4.53 -14.24 -14.55
CA LYS A 353 -5.26 -14.05 -15.83
C LYS A 353 -6.67 -14.64 -15.74
N THR A 354 -7.61 -14.03 -16.47
CA THR A 354 -8.96 -14.60 -16.62
C THR A 354 -8.92 -15.87 -17.47
N GLU A 355 -9.89 -16.76 -17.27
CA GLU A 355 -9.99 -17.99 -18.07
C GLU A 355 -10.10 -17.67 -19.56
N GLU A 356 -10.90 -16.67 -19.93
CA GLU A 356 -11.03 -16.22 -21.32
C GLU A 356 -9.71 -15.74 -21.92
N ALA A 357 -8.88 -15.03 -21.15
CA ALA A 357 -7.58 -14.57 -21.61
C ALA A 357 -6.61 -15.74 -21.84
N ILE A 358 -6.62 -16.72 -20.92
CA ILE A 358 -5.83 -17.95 -21.04
C ILE A 358 -6.24 -18.72 -22.29
N GLN A 359 -7.55 -18.90 -22.52
CA GLN A 359 -8.05 -19.61 -23.71
C GLN A 359 -7.66 -18.91 -25.02
N ARG A 360 -7.70 -17.56 -25.06
CA ARG A 360 -7.25 -16.80 -26.24
C ARG A 360 -5.75 -17.00 -26.51
N GLU A 361 -4.92 -17.03 -25.46
CA GLU A 361 -3.48 -17.26 -25.59
C GLU A 361 -3.18 -18.68 -26.08
N ILE A 362 -3.86 -19.69 -25.53
CA ILE A 362 -3.74 -21.08 -25.98
C ILE A 362 -4.15 -21.21 -27.45
N ALA A 363 -5.30 -20.66 -27.83
CA ALA A 363 -5.78 -20.68 -29.21
C ALA A 363 -4.81 -19.98 -30.18
N ALA A 364 -4.19 -18.86 -29.75
CA ALA A 364 -3.17 -18.17 -30.55
C ALA A 364 -1.91 -19.02 -30.74
N MET A 365 -1.43 -19.68 -29.67
CA MET A 365 -0.29 -20.59 -29.73
C MET A 365 -0.56 -21.80 -30.63
N GLU A 366 -1.75 -22.41 -30.51
CA GLU A 366 -2.17 -23.55 -31.35
C GLU A 366 -2.28 -23.15 -32.82
N ARG A 367 -2.83 -21.96 -33.11
CA ARG A 367 -2.86 -21.39 -34.45
C ARG A 367 -1.46 -21.23 -35.04
N GLU A 368 -0.53 -20.63 -34.29
CA GLU A 368 0.86 -20.45 -34.74
C GLU A 368 1.57 -21.78 -34.97
N LYS A 369 1.40 -22.75 -34.06
CA LYS A 369 1.95 -24.11 -34.20
C LYS A 369 1.39 -24.81 -35.45
N SER A 370 0.09 -24.68 -35.69
CA SER A 370 -0.58 -25.25 -36.86
C SER A 370 -0.06 -24.63 -38.16
N ILE A 371 0.09 -23.30 -38.20
CA ILE A 371 0.72 -22.58 -39.33
C ILE A 371 2.11 -23.14 -39.63
N LYS A 372 2.99 -23.24 -38.63
CA LYS A 372 4.35 -23.79 -38.80
C LYS A 372 4.33 -25.23 -39.31
N THR A 373 3.40 -26.04 -38.82
CA THR A 373 3.26 -27.45 -39.19
C THR A 373 2.84 -27.59 -40.67
N TYR A 374 1.75 -26.93 -41.08
CA TYR A 374 1.27 -26.97 -42.47
C TYR A 374 2.27 -26.36 -43.45
N LEU A 375 2.96 -25.29 -43.04
CA LEU A 375 3.98 -24.65 -43.86
C LEU A 375 5.18 -25.58 -44.10
N SER A 376 5.60 -26.33 -43.08
CA SER A 376 6.64 -27.37 -43.20
C SER A 376 6.18 -28.52 -44.11
N GLN A 377 4.96 -29.03 -43.91
CA GLN A 377 4.38 -30.09 -44.75
C GLN A 377 4.29 -29.67 -46.22
N GLY A 378 3.82 -28.45 -46.49
CA GLY A 378 3.74 -27.92 -47.85
C GLY A 378 5.09 -27.85 -48.54
N LYS A 379 6.14 -27.41 -47.82
CA LYS A 379 7.52 -27.38 -48.33
C LYS A 379 8.04 -28.77 -48.68
N ILE A 380 7.78 -29.77 -47.83
CA ILE A 380 8.19 -31.16 -48.07
C ILE A 380 7.50 -31.70 -49.33
N TYR A 381 6.16 -31.62 -49.41
CA TYR A 381 5.42 -32.08 -50.58
C TYR A 381 5.83 -31.37 -51.88
N PHE A 382 6.14 -30.07 -51.80
CA PHE A 382 6.63 -29.31 -52.95
C PHE A 382 8.00 -29.82 -53.44
N SER A 383 8.91 -30.15 -52.50
CA SER A 383 10.23 -30.71 -52.82
C SER A 383 10.15 -32.12 -53.42
N GLU A 384 9.18 -32.93 -52.97
CA GLU A 384 8.89 -34.28 -53.50
C GLU A 384 8.17 -34.26 -54.86
N GLY A 385 7.75 -33.09 -55.34
CA GLY A 385 6.99 -32.95 -56.58
C GLY A 385 5.50 -33.29 -56.47
N ASN A 386 5.00 -33.57 -55.26
CA ASN A 386 3.58 -33.79 -55.02
C ASN A 386 2.83 -32.45 -54.92
N LEU A 387 2.61 -31.83 -56.07
CA LEU A 387 2.03 -30.48 -56.18
C LEU A 387 0.61 -30.37 -55.58
N LYS A 388 -0.16 -31.46 -55.60
CA LYS A 388 -1.55 -31.48 -55.11
C LYS A 388 -1.61 -31.39 -53.58
N GLU A 389 -0.81 -32.19 -52.88
CA GLU A 389 -0.75 -32.15 -51.42
C GLU A 389 0.00 -30.90 -50.91
N ALA A 390 1.01 -30.44 -51.65
CA ALA A 390 1.67 -29.17 -51.37
C ALA A 390 0.69 -27.99 -51.39
N LYS A 391 -0.16 -27.91 -52.44
CA LYS A 391 -1.18 -26.87 -52.58
C LYS A 391 -2.15 -26.86 -51.40
N LYS A 392 -2.70 -28.01 -51.02
CA LYS A 392 -3.59 -28.13 -49.86
C LYS A 392 -2.94 -27.65 -48.57
N ALA A 393 -1.69 -28.03 -48.32
CA ALA A 393 -0.99 -27.65 -47.10
C ALA A 393 -0.78 -26.12 -47.02
N PHE A 394 -0.42 -25.45 -48.13
CA PHE A 394 -0.30 -24.00 -48.16
C PHE A 394 -1.66 -23.28 -48.11
N GLU A 395 -2.72 -23.84 -48.66
CA GLU A 395 -4.08 -23.34 -48.49
C GLU A 395 -4.55 -23.42 -47.03
N MET A 396 -4.15 -24.46 -46.29
CA MET A 396 -4.38 -24.55 -44.84
C MET A 396 -3.59 -23.51 -44.05
N VAL A 397 -2.39 -23.13 -44.51
CA VAL A 397 -1.67 -21.99 -43.93
C VAL A 397 -2.46 -20.70 -44.17
N LEU A 398 -2.94 -20.45 -45.39
CA LEU A 398 -3.68 -19.22 -45.72
C LEU A 398 -5.07 -19.15 -45.07
N SER A 399 -5.69 -20.28 -44.73
CA SER A 399 -6.93 -20.27 -43.94
C SER A 399 -6.69 -19.86 -42.48
N LEU A 400 -5.49 -20.14 -41.95
CA LEU A 400 -5.05 -19.74 -40.61
C LEU A 400 -4.36 -18.37 -40.60
N ASP A 401 -3.71 -17.96 -41.67
CA ASP A 401 -3.00 -16.68 -41.81
C ASP A 401 -3.10 -16.20 -43.27
N PRO A 402 -4.18 -15.47 -43.61
CA PRO A 402 -4.44 -15.02 -44.98
C PRO A 402 -3.34 -14.14 -45.59
N ASP A 403 -2.47 -13.56 -44.76
CA ASP A 403 -1.39 -12.67 -45.18
C ASP A 403 -0.01 -13.35 -45.19
N ASN A 404 0.03 -14.66 -44.98
CA ASN A 404 1.27 -15.42 -45.02
C ASN A 404 1.94 -15.34 -46.40
N LYS A 405 2.96 -14.49 -46.51
CA LYS A 405 3.65 -14.23 -47.78
C LYS A 405 4.31 -15.49 -48.34
N GLU A 406 4.92 -16.29 -47.47
CA GLU A 406 5.63 -17.50 -47.87
C GLU A 406 4.68 -18.54 -48.49
N ALA A 407 3.51 -18.78 -47.89
CA ALA A 407 2.51 -19.67 -48.46
C ALA A 407 1.98 -19.18 -49.83
N LYS A 408 1.79 -17.86 -50.01
CA LYS A 408 1.38 -17.27 -51.30
C LYS A 408 2.45 -17.50 -52.39
N ASP A 409 3.72 -17.28 -52.05
CA ASP A 409 4.84 -17.48 -52.98
C ASP A 409 4.96 -18.95 -53.41
N TYR A 410 4.82 -19.90 -52.47
CA TYR A 410 4.83 -21.33 -52.83
C TYR A 410 3.63 -21.74 -53.69
N LEU A 411 2.44 -21.18 -53.45
CA LEU A 411 1.29 -21.43 -54.31
C LEU A 411 1.52 -20.92 -55.75
N ALA A 412 2.11 -19.74 -55.92
CA ALA A 412 2.48 -19.23 -57.24
C ALA A 412 3.51 -20.13 -57.95
N ASN A 413 4.51 -20.62 -57.21
CA ASN A 413 5.49 -21.58 -57.73
C ASN A 413 4.86 -22.93 -58.10
N ILE A 414 3.89 -23.41 -57.32
CA ILE A 414 3.12 -24.63 -57.62
C ILE A 414 2.36 -24.48 -58.94
N GLU A 415 1.67 -23.36 -59.13
CA GLU A 415 0.92 -23.08 -60.36
C GLU A 415 1.84 -22.97 -61.59
N THR A 416 3.02 -22.36 -61.42
CA THR A 416 4.05 -22.29 -62.45
C THR A 416 4.53 -23.70 -62.84
N ARG A 417 4.94 -24.51 -61.85
CA ARG A 417 5.44 -25.87 -62.05
C ARG A 417 4.37 -26.82 -62.61
N ARG A 418 3.10 -26.62 -62.23
CA ARG A 418 1.96 -27.35 -62.82
C ARG A 418 1.85 -27.06 -64.31
N THR A 419 1.96 -25.80 -64.70
CA THR A 419 1.87 -25.34 -66.10
C THR A 419 3.02 -25.91 -66.95
N GLU A 420 4.24 -25.91 -66.42
CA GLU A 420 5.41 -26.53 -67.06
C GLU A 420 5.23 -28.03 -67.27
N LEU A 421 4.75 -28.76 -66.24
CA LEU A 421 4.49 -30.20 -66.33
C LEU A 421 3.40 -30.54 -67.36
N ILE A 422 2.31 -29.77 -67.39
CA ILE A 422 1.25 -29.92 -68.40
C ILE A 422 1.85 -29.76 -69.81
N THR A 423 2.66 -28.73 -70.02
CA THR A 423 3.28 -28.45 -71.32
C THR A 423 4.23 -29.57 -71.75
N ALA A 424 5.05 -30.08 -70.81
CA ALA A 424 5.96 -31.18 -71.06
C ALA A 424 5.21 -32.49 -71.39
N TYR A 425 4.18 -32.83 -70.62
CA TYR A 425 3.38 -34.03 -70.86
C TYR A 425 2.57 -33.96 -72.15
N LEU A 426 2.00 -32.80 -72.51
CA LEU A 426 1.35 -32.60 -73.80
C LEU A 426 2.33 -32.79 -74.96
N THR A 427 3.54 -32.25 -74.84
CA THR A 427 4.56 -32.39 -75.89
C THR A 427 4.97 -33.85 -76.06
N GLU A 428 5.20 -34.56 -74.97
CA GLU A 428 5.55 -35.99 -75.01
C GLU A 428 4.38 -36.84 -75.54
N ALA A 429 3.15 -36.56 -75.12
CA ALA A 429 1.96 -37.24 -75.61
C ALA A 429 1.80 -37.10 -77.13
N ARG A 430 1.95 -35.88 -77.66
CA ARG A 430 1.93 -35.60 -79.11
C ARG A 430 3.06 -36.30 -79.86
N ASN A 431 4.26 -36.36 -79.28
CA ASN A 431 5.41 -37.04 -79.88
C ASN A 431 5.19 -38.56 -79.96
N ARG A 432 4.68 -39.18 -78.89
CA ARG A 432 4.33 -40.61 -78.86
C ARG A 432 3.20 -40.95 -79.81
N GLU A 433 2.21 -40.07 -79.91
CA GLU A 433 1.11 -40.19 -80.88
C GLU A 433 1.62 -40.16 -82.33
N LYS A 434 2.51 -39.22 -82.67
CA LYS A 434 3.18 -39.17 -83.99
C LYS A 434 4.02 -40.42 -84.27
N ALA A 435 4.65 -40.99 -83.24
CA ALA A 435 5.42 -42.23 -83.32
C ALA A 435 4.55 -43.50 -83.37
N ASN A 436 3.22 -43.37 -83.37
CA ASN A 436 2.24 -44.46 -83.30
C ASN A 436 2.36 -45.35 -82.05
N ASP A 437 3.00 -44.89 -80.97
CA ASP A 437 3.04 -45.53 -79.65
C ASP A 437 1.79 -45.12 -78.86
N ILE A 438 0.65 -45.68 -79.25
CA ILE A 438 -0.68 -45.25 -78.77
C ILE A 438 -0.84 -45.44 -77.25
N ALA A 439 -0.27 -46.51 -76.68
CA ALA A 439 -0.40 -46.80 -75.25
C ALA A 439 0.27 -45.72 -74.39
N LYS A 440 1.49 -45.31 -74.74
CA LYS A 440 2.20 -44.24 -74.01
C LYS A 440 1.60 -42.86 -74.28
N ALA A 441 1.10 -42.61 -75.49
CA ALA A 441 0.39 -41.36 -75.77
C ALA A 441 -0.81 -41.15 -74.84
N ILE A 442 -1.63 -42.20 -74.64
CA ILE A 442 -2.76 -42.15 -73.70
C ILE A 442 -2.29 -41.96 -72.25
N GLU A 443 -1.19 -42.61 -71.84
CA GLU A 443 -0.63 -42.43 -70.49
C GLU A 443 -0.23 -40.97 -70.23
N PHE A 444 0.48 -40.33 -71.16
CA PHE A 444 0.90 -38.93 -70.99
C PHE A 444 -0.28 -37.95 -71.07
N TYR A 445 -1.26 -38.17 -71.94
CA TYR A 445 -2.49 -37.37 -71.92
C TYR A 445 -3.28 -37.55 -70.61
N GLN A 446 -3.26 -38.74 -70.00
CA GLN A 446 -3.89 -38.96 -68.70
C GLN A 446 -3.18 -38.19 -67.58
N LYS A 447 -1.84 -38.11 -67.59
CA LYS A 447 -1.07 -37.28 -66.65
C LYS A 447 -1.38 -35.79 -66.79
N VAL A 448 -1.70 -35.32 -68.00
CA VAL A 448 -2.19 -33.95 -68.22
C VAL A 448 -3.55 -33.77 -67.54
N LEU A 449 -4.49 -34.69 -67.74
CA LEU A 449 -5.82 -34.63 -67.12
C LEU A 449 -5.78 -34.76 -65.58
N ASP A 450 -4.77 -35.41 -65.02
CA ASP A 450 -4.58 -35.47 -63.56
C ASP A 450 -4.16 -34.11 -62.97
N LEU A 451 -3.51 -33.25 -63.78
CA LEU A 451 -3.07 -31.89 -63.40
C LEU A 451 -4.05 -30.80 -63.83
N ASP A 452 -4.71 -30.99 -64.97
CA ASP A 452 -5.74 -30.13 -65.55
C ASP A 452 -6.90 -30.99 -66.08
N PRO A 453 -7.88 -31.33 -65.23
CA PRO A 453 -9.03 -32.15 -65.62
C PRO A 453 -9.91 -31.54 -66.72
N GLN A 454 -9.76 -30.25 -67.03
CA GLN A 454 -10.52 -29.55 -68.06
C GLN A 454 -9.77 -29.44 -69.39
N ASN A 455 -8.60 -30.08 -69.52
CA ASN A 455 -7.84 -30.04 -70.75
C ASN A 455 -8.58 -30.77 -71.89
N THR A 456 -9.22 -29.98 -72.77
CA THR A 456 -10.03 -30.50 -73.87
C THR A 456 -9.19 -31.29 -74.87
N GLU A 457 -7.98 -30.81 -75.18
CA GLU A 457 -7.05 -31.48 -76.08
C GLU A 457 -6.74 -32.91 -75.62
N SER A 458 -6.36 -33.08 -74.35
CA SER A 458 -6.03 -34.41 -73.80
C SER A 458 -7.25 -35.33 -73.79
N THR A 459 -8.43 -34.80 -73.50
CA THR A 459 -9.69 -35.56 -73.48
C THR A 459 -10.05 -36.07 -74.88
N GLU A 460 -10.02 -35.19 -75.87
CA GLU A 460 -10.31 -35.51 -77.28
C GLU A 460 -9.26 -36.46 -77.87
N ALA A 461 -7.98 -36.24 -77.56
CA ALA A 461 -6.90 -37.09 -78.02
C ALA A 461 -7.02 -38.52 -77.48
N ILE A 462 -7.30 -38.70 -76.18
CA ILE A 462 -7.55 -40.03 -75.60
C ILE A 462 -8.75 -40.71 -76.26
N ALA A 463 -9.85 -39.99 -76.49
CA ALA A 463 -11.04 -40.55 -77.15
C ALA A 463 -10.74 -41.02 -78.57
N ARG A 464 -10.06 -40.20 -79.37
CA ARG A 464 -9.60 -40.54 -80.73
C ARG A 464 -8.67 -41.75 -80.75
N LEU A 465 -7.67 -41.77 -79.88
CA LEU A 465 -6.66 -42.82 -79.82
C LEU A 465 -7.26 -44.17 -79.40
N LYS A 466 -8.17 -44.17 -78.43
CA LYS A 466 -8.94 -45.38 -78.04
C LYS A 466 -9.81 -45.89 -79.20
N ALA A 467 -10.42 -45.00 -79.99
CA ALA A 467 -11.18 -45.38 -81.17
C ALA A 467 -10.31 -45.98 -82.29
N LYS A 468 -9.08 -45.47 -82.50
CA LYS A 468 -8.11 -45.98 -83.48
C LYS A 468 -7.67 -47.42 -83.16
N VAL A 469 -7.40 -47.71 -81.87
CA VAL A 469 -7.11 -49.08 -81.39
C VAL A 469 -8.31 -50.02 -81.60
N ALA A 470 -9.54 -49.50 -81.49
CA ALA A 470 -10.76 -50.25 -81.74
C ALA A 470 -11.08 -50.47 -83.24
N GLN A 471 -10.36 -49.81 -84.17
CA GLN A 471 -10.53 -49.95 -85.62
C GLN A 471 -9.48 -50.87 -86.28
N GLU A 472 -8.28 -51.04 -85.70
CA GLU A 472 -7.26 -52.00 -86.18
C GLU A 472 -7.57 -53.48 -85.85
N LYS A 473 -8.68 -53.74 -85.15
CA LYS A 473 -9.25 -55.09 -84.99
C LYS A 473 -10.75 -55.06 -85.24
N LYS A 474 -11.25 -55.78 -86.27
CA LYS A 474 -12.66 -56.24 -86.40
C LYS A 474 -12.81 -57.35 -87.48
N PRO A 475 -13.80 -58.26 -87.40
CA PRO A 475 -13.70 -59.60 -86.77
C PRO A 475 -14.14 -60.77 -87.71
N PRO A 476 -14.16 -62.04 -87.21
CA PRO A 476 -15.43 -62.76 -87.35
C PRO A 476 -15.95 -63.42 -86.06
N THR A 477 -17.22 -63.11 -85.81
CA THR A 477 -18.35 -63.96 -85.37
C THR A 477 -18.26 -64.88 -84.14
N THR A 478 -19.22 -64.60 -83.24
CA THR A 478 -20.02 -65.55 -82.45
C THR A 478 -19.27 -66.55 -81.58
N THR A 479 -19.26 -66.28 -80.28
CA THR A 479 -19.91 -67.17 -79.31
C THR A 479 -20.42 -66.31 -78.16
N LYS A 480 -21.70 -66.43 -77.81
CA LYS A 480 -22.13 -66.23 -76.42
C LYS A 480 -21.32 -67.25 -75.61
N PRO A 481 -20.66 -66.82 -74.52
CA PRO A 481 -21.08 -67.42 -73.26
C PRO A 481 -21.12 -66.41 -72.12
N LYS A 482 -22.24 -66.46 -71.39
CA LYS A 482 -22.34 -66.39 -69.94
C LYS A 482 -21.46 -65.33 -69.27
N GLU A 483 -22.11 -64.28 -68.79
CA GLU A 483 -21.73 -63.67 -67.52
C GLU A 483 -21.38 -64.80 -66.53
N PRO A 484 -20.16 -64.88 -65.99
CA PRO A 484 -20.02 -65.40 -64.66
C PRO A 484 -20.67 -64.34 -63.78
N THR A 485 -21.93 -64.60 -63.41
CA THR A 485 -22.28 -64.46 -62.00
C THR A 485 -21.21 -65.25 -61.23
N LYS A 486 -20.10 -64.58 -60.90
CA LYS A 486 -19.26 -65.02 -59.80
C LYS A 486 -20.19 -64.85 -58.61
N LYS A 487 -20.93 -65.92 -58.28
CA LYS A 487 -21.30 -66.14 -56.89
C LYS A 487 -19.97 -66.06 -56.16
N ALA A 488 -19.72 -64.92 -55.51
CA ALA A 488 -18.64 -64.82 -54.55
C ALA A 488 -18.74 -66.07 -53.67
N THR A 489 -17.62 -66.78 -53.50
CA THR A 489 -17.63 -67.93 -52.60
C THR A 489 -18.09 -67.43 -51.23
N ALA A 490 -18.71 -68.30 -50.43
CA ALA A 490 -19.05 -67.94 -49.05
C ALA A 490 -17.83 -67.38 -48.30
N GLU A 491 -16.62 -67.81 -48.67
CA GLU A 491 -15.33 -67.32 -48.17
C GLU A 491 -15.00 -65.89 -48.60
N GLU A 492 -15.28 -65.47 -49.85
CA GLU A 492 -15.07 -64.08 -50.29
C GLU A 492 -16.05 -63.12 -49.63
N ILE A 493 -17.30 -63.55 -49.45
CA ILE A 493 -18.34 -62.79 -48.72
C ILE A 493 -17.96 -62.70 -47.24
N ASP A 494 -17.49 -63.78 -46.62
CA ASP A 494 -17.04 -63.82 -45.23
C ASP A 494 -15.77 -62.96 -45.01
N ALA A 495 -14.82 -62.96 -45.95
CA ALA A 495 -13.64 -62.10 -45.89
C ALA A 495 -14.01 -60.61 -45.97
N LEU A 496 -14.94 -60.23 -46.87
CA LEU A 496 -15.47 -58.88 -46.95
C LEU A 496 -16.25 -58.50 -45.68
N TYR A 497 -17.04 -59.41 -45.13
CA TYR A 497 -17.77 -59.21 -43.88
C TYR A 497 -16.81 -58.99 -42.70
N LYS A 498 -15.77 -59.82 -42.55
CA LYS A 498 -14.71 -59.67 -41.52
C LYS A 498 -13.97 -58.34 -41.66
N LYS A 499 -13.68 -57.90 -42.88
CA LYS A 499 -13.09 -56.57 -43.14
C LYS A 499 -14.03 -55.46 -42.66
N GLY A 500 -15.32 -55.55 -42.96
CA GLY A 500 -16.33 -54.59 -42.47
C GLY A 500 -16.41 -54.54 -40.94
N VAL A 501 -16.39 -55.71 -40.28
CA VAL A 501 -16.41 -55.81 -38.81
C VAL A 501 -15.12 -55.24 -38.20
N SER A 502 -13.95 -55.50 -38.81
CA SER A 502 -12.68 -54.93 -38.35
C SER A 502 -12.68 -53.39 -38.43
N LEU A 503 -13.16 -52.83 -39.55
CA LEU A 503 -13.30 -51.38 -39.71
C LEU A 503 -14.30 -50.77 -38.72
N PHE A 504 -15.41 -51.47 -38.45
CA PHE A 504 -16.40 -51.07 -37.46
C PHE A 504 -15.81 -51.04 -36.04
N SER A 505 -15.06 -52.07 -35.64
CA SER A 505 -14.37 -52.13 -34.34
C SER A 505 -13.24 -51.11 -34.22
N ALA A 506 -12.65 -50.70 -35.34
CA ALA A 506 -11.66 -49.62 -35.41
C ALA A 506 -12.28 -48.21 -35.45
N ASN A 507 -13.60 -48.09 -35.24
CA ASN A 507 -14.37 -46.84 -35.31
C ASN A 507 -14.34 -46.12 -36.67
N ASN A 508 -13.90 -46.78 -37.76
CA ASN A 508 -13.91 -46.20 -39.10
C ASN A 508 -15.26 -46.45 -39.78
N PHE A 509 -16.30 -45.75 -39.30
CA PHE A 509 -17.69 -46.05 -39.63
C PHE A 509 -18.08 -45.73 -41.09
N ASP A 510 -17.51 -44.68 -41.70
CA ASP A 510 -17.81 -44.33 -43.10
C ASP A 510 -17.26 -45.40 -44.09
N GLU A 511 -16.09 -45.97 -43.82
CA GLU A 511 -15.54 -47.08 -44.62
C GLU A 511 -16.23 -48.42 -44.34
N ALA A 512 -16.53 -48.70 -43.06
CA ALA A 512 -17.27 -49.90 -42.68
C ALA A 512 -18.64 -49.98 -43.39
N LEU A 513 -19.37 -48.85 -43.49
CA LEU A 513 -20.66 -48.79 -44.18
C LEU A 513 -20.54 -49.13 -45.67
N LYS A 514 -19.48 -48.66 -46.35
CA LYS A 514 -19.22 -49.00 -47.76
C LYS A 514 -18.98 -50.51 -47.92
N VAL A 515 -18.18 -51.12 -47.05
CA VAL A 515 -17.89 -52.56 -47.11
C VAL A 515 -19.13 -53.40 -46.81
N PHE A 516 -19.96 -53.03 -45.83
CA PHE A 516 -21.22 -53.75 -45.57
C PHE A 516 -22.22 -53.64 -46.72
N ASN A 517 -22.28 -52.50 -47.42
CA ASN A 517 -23.09 -52.37 -48.64
C ASN A 517 -22.57 -53.27 -49.78
N GLN A 518 -21.25 -53.46 -49.89
CA GLN A 518 -20.67 -54.42 -50.84
C GLN A 518 -21.04 -55.86 -50.49
N VAL A 519 -21.01 -56.24 -49.21
CA VAL A 519 -21.44 -57.58 -48.76
C VAL A 519 -22.92 -57.81 -49.09
N LEU A 520 -23.79 -56.83 -48.85
CA LEU A 520 -25.22 -56.93 -49.11
C LEU A 520 -25.59 -56.88 -50.61
N ALA A 521 -24.72 -56.32 -51.45
CA ALA A 521 -24.86 -56.40 -52.90
C ALA A 521 -24.56 -57.82 -53.44
N LEU A 522 -23.70 -58.58 -52.75
CA LEU A 522 -23.30 -59.94 -53.11
C LEU A 522 -24.19 -61.01 -52.44
N ASP A 523 -24.58 -60.82 -51.17
CA ASP A 523 -25.58 -61.60 -50.45
C ASP A 523 -26.62 -60.67 -49.79
N PRO A 524 -27.74 -60.39 -50.48
CA PRO A 524 -28.82 -59.57 -49.96
C PRO A 524 -29.48 -60.11 -48.69
N ASN A 525 -29.24 -61.36 -48.29
CA ASN A 525 -29.81 -62.00 -47.10
C ASN A 525 -28.79 -62.23 -45.97
N HIS A 526 -27.56 -61.73 -46.11
CA HIS A 526 -26.54 -61.86 -45.08
C HIS A 526 -26.94 -61.15 -43.77
N LYS A 527 -27.40 -61.92 -42.77
CA LYS A 527 -27.92 -61.38 -41.50
C LYS A 527 -26.92 -60.48 -40.76
N GLY A 528 -25.65 -60.90 -40.71
CA GLY A 528 -24.57 -60.15 -40.05
C GLY A 528 -24.34 -58.76 -40.64
N ALA A 529 -24.17 -58.65 -41.97
CA ALA A 529 -23.98 -57.38 -42.65
C ALA A 529 -25.19 -56.43 -42.54
N LYS A 530 -26.43 -56.94 -42.48
CA LYS A 530 -27.63 -56.11 -42.22
C LYS A 530 -27.60 -55.49 -40.82
N ASP A 531 -27.28 -56.29 -39.79
CA ASP A 531 -27.21 -55.82 -38.41
C ASP A 531 -26.08 -54.80 -38.22
N TYR A 532 -24.89 -55.12 -38.74
CA TYR A 532 -23.74 -54.20 -38.68
C TYR A 532 -23.95 -52.93 -39.49
N LYS A 533 -24.61 -52.98 -40.66
CA LYS A 533 -25.01 -51.77 -41.40
C LYS A 533 -25.89 -50.86 -40.55
N LYS A 534 -26.94 -51.41 -39.94
CA LYS A 534 -27.85 -50.64 -39.07
C LYS A 534 -27.14 -50.01 -37.87
N ARG A 535 -26.23 -50.75 -37.23
CA ARG A 535 -25.39 -50.22 -36.13
C ARG A 535 -24.44 -49.12 -36.60
N THR A 536 -23.84 -49.30 -37.78
CA THR A 536 -22.94 -48.31 -38.38
C THR A 536 -23.67 -47.01 -38.72
N GLU A 537 -24.86 -47.10 -39.32
CA GLU A 537 -25.73 -45.94 -39.61
C GLU A 537 -26.19 -45.24 -38.33
N ALA A 538 -26.55 -45.98 -37.28
CA ALA A 538 -26.89 -45.40 -35.99
C ALA A 538 -25.70 -44.67 -35.34
N ARG A 539 -24.48 -45.24 -35.42
CA ARG A 539 -23.27 -44.62 -34.87
C ARG A 539 -22.87 -43.37 -35.65
N LEU A 540 -22.96 -43.42 -36.98
CA LEU A 540 -22.75 -42.25 -37.85
C LEU A 540 -23.78 -41.15 -37.58
N LYS A 541 -25.04 -41.50 -37.27
CA LYS A 541 -26.07 -40.52 -36.91
C LYS A 541 -25.78 -39.83 -35.58
N VAL A 542 -25.30 -40.56 -34.57
CA VAL A 542 -24.87 -39.98 -33.28
C VAL A 542 -23.61 -39.11 -33.44
N LEU A 543 -22.65 -39.54 -34.28
CA LEU A 543 -21.44 -38.76 -34.55
C LEU A 543 -21.68 -37.50 -35.38
N LYS A 544 -22.66 -37.53 -36.30
CA LYS A 544 -23.03 -36.39 -37.16
C LYS A 544 -24.18 -35.56 -36.61
N GLY A 545 -24.76 -35.95 -35.47
CA GLY A 545 -25.90 -35.32 -34.83
C GLY A 545 -25.80 -35.47 -33.32
N GLY A 546 -24.97 -34.64 -32.71
CA GLY A 546 -25.12 -34.25 -31.32
C GLY A 546 -26.10 -33.09 -31.23
N GLU A 547 -27.37 -33.43 -31.04
CA GLU A 547 -28.30 -32.68 -30.19
C GLU A 547 -28.77 -33.63 -29.08
#